data_AF-A0A1V3PAQ4-F1
#
_entry.id   AF-A0A1V3PAQ4-F1
#
_cell.length_a   1.000
_cell.length_b   1.000
_cell.length_c   1.000
_cell.angle_alpha   90.00
_cell.angle_beta   90.00
_cell.angle_gamma   90.00
#
_symmetry.space_group_name_H-M   'P 1'
#
loop_
_entity.id
_entity.type
_entity.pdbx_description
1 polymer ?
#
loop_
_entity_poly.entity_id
_entity_poly.type
_entity_poly.pdbx_seq_one_letter_code
_entity_poly.pdbx_strand_id
1 'polypeptide(L)'
;MSTTKLLTMKSKPAASPLETFVACAHQMLDPATPEPVRRAMEPRLLAQLPALRALGVFELFELRDPAMRTWLADELEGRGADFQQTRPVFLLQQT
;
A
#
# COMPACT_ATOMS: atom_id res chain seq x y z
N MET A 1 21.33 -38.89 16.95
CA MET A 1 21.72 -37.48 16.74
C MET A 1 20.98 -36.99 15.50
N SER A 2 19.73 -36.56 15.67
CA SER A 2 18.85 -36.24 14.53
C SER A 2 19.07 -34.81 14.08
N THR A 3 19.53 -34.64 12.84
CA THR A 3 19.69 -33.35 12.18
C THR A 3 18.31 -32.86 11.73
N THR A 4 17.71 -31.96 12.50
CA THR A 4 16.49 -31.26 12.09
C THR A 4 16.85 -30.33 10.92
N LYS A 5 16.66 -30.81 9.68
CA LYS A 5 16.57 -29.95 8.51
C LYS A 5 15.33 -29.06 8.70
N LEU A 6 15.56 -27.87 9.24
CA LEU A 6 14.63 -26.76 9.17
C LEU A 6 14.33 -26.53 7.70
N LEU A 7 13.15 -26.98 7.27
CA LEU A 7 12.56 -26.66 6.00
C LEU A 7 12.44 -25.14 5.96
N THR A 8 13.42 -24.48 5.33
CA THR A 8 13.29 -23.11 4.86
C THR A 8 12.22 -23.12 3.78
N MET A 9 10.96 -23.20 4.19
CA MET A 9 9.85 -22.82 3.34
C MET A 9 10.00 -21.31 3.12
N LYS A 10 10.84 -20.96 2.15
CA LYS A 10 10.88 -19.64 1.54
C LYS A 10 9.58 -19.52 0.75
N SER A 11 8.47 -19.46 1.48
CA SER A 11 7.24 -18.90 0.97
C SER A 11 7.68 -17.52 0.54
N LYS A 12 7.84 -17.31 -0.77
CA LYS A 12 8.04 -15.97 -1.33
C LYS A 12 6.84 -15.21 -0.77
N PRO A 13 7.02 -14.34 0.24
CA PRO A 13 5.86 -13.68 0.79
C PRO A 13 5.21 -13.01 -0.42
N ALA A 14 3.90 -13.19 -0.60
CA ALA A 14 3.16 -12.29 -1.45
C ALA A 14 3.63 -10.90 -1.03
N ALA A 15 4.31 -10.19 -1.94
CA ALA A 15 5.12 -9.03 -1.57
C ALA A 15 4.29 -8.18 -0.63
N SER A 16 4.81 -7.93 0.57
CA SER A 16 4.02 -7.25 1.60
C SER A 16 3.47 -5.93 1.01
N PRO A 17 2.30 -5.45 1.47
CA PRO A 17 1.75 -4.19 0.96
C PRO A 17 2.77 -3.05 0.99
N LEU A 18 3.67 -3.08 1.98
CA LEU A 18 4.82 -2.19 2.11
C LEU A 18 5.87 -2.39 1.00
N GLU A 19 6.33 -3.61 0.76
CA GLU A 19 7.30 -3.89 -0.32
C GLU A 19 6.73 -3.49 -1.68
N THR A 20 5.45 -3.77 -1.93
CA THR A 20 4.76 -3.40 -3.17
C THR A 20 4.70 -1.87 -3.32
N PHE A 21 4.35 -1.15 -2.24
CA PHE A 21 4.34 0.31 -2.22
C PHE A 21 5.73 0.89 -2.49
N VAL A 22 6.77 0.43 -1.80
CA VAL A 22 8.14 0.93 -1.96
C VAL A 22 8.65 0.66 -3.38
N ALA A 23 8.36 -0.50 -3.96
CA ALA A 23 8.74 -0.82 -5.33
C ALA A 23 8.04 0.07 -6.37
N CYS A 24 6.75 0.37 -6.19
CA CYS A 24 6.02 1.29 -7.07
C CYS A 24 6.52 2.74 -6.90
N ALA A 25 6.76 3.17 -5.66
CA ALA A 25 7.27 4.49 -5.32
C ALA A 25 8.64 4.75 -5.94
N HIS A 26 9.55 3.78 -5.84
CA HIS A 26 10.87 3.86 -6.48
C HIS A 26 10.77 4.04 -8.00
N GLN A 27 9.89 3.28 -8.66
CA GLN A 27 9.68 3.41 -10.11
C GLN A 27 9.01 4.74 -10.49
N MET A 28 8.17 5.32 -9.63
CA MET A 28 7.59 6.65 -9.89
C MET A 28 8.60 7.79 -9.72
N LEU A 29 9.51 7.68 -8.74
CA LEU A 29 10.56 8.67 -8.48
C LEU A 29 11.77 8.53 -9.41
N ASP A 30 11.95 7.38 -10.05
CA ASP A 30 13.06 7.14 -10.93
C ASP A 30 12.91 7.90 -12.26
N PRO A 31 13.84 8.82 -12.60
CA PRO A 31 13.74 9.64 -13.79
C PRO A 31 13.96 8.85 -15.09
N ALA A 32 14.51 7.63 -15.01
CA ALA A 32 14.66 6.74 -16.16
C ALA A 32 13.39 5.93 -16.46
N THR A 33 12.36 6.00 -15.59
CA THR A 33 11.13 5.25 -15.78
C THR A 33 10.20 5.96 -16.78
N PRO A 34 9.79 5.27 -17.86
CA PRO A 34 8.91 5.87 -18.87
C PRO A 34 7.56 6.27 -18.27
N GLU A 35 7.03 7.42 -18.71
CA GLU A 35 5.70 7.93 -18.31
C GLU A 35 4.57 6.89 -18.35
N PRO A 36 4.43 6.01 -19.37
CA PRO A 36 3.38 5.00 -19.35
C PRO A 36 3.52 3.99 -18.21
N VAL A 37 4.75 3.71 -17.78
CA VAL A 37 5.01 2.81 -16.64
C VAL A 37 4.68 3.53 -15.33
N ARG A 38 5.04 4.82 -15.20
CA ARG A 38 4.68 5.64 -14.02
C ARG A 38 3.16 5.72 -13.83
N ARG A 39 2.41 5.99 -14.90
CA ARG A 39 0.93 5.99 -14.86
C ARG A 39 0.32 4.64 -14.50
N ALA A 40 0.96 3.53 -14.88
CA ALA A 40 0.48 2.20 -14.50
C ALA A 40 0.79 1.85 -13.03
N MET A 41 1.82 2.47 -12.43
CA MET A 41 2.20 2.24 -11.04
C MET A 41 1.35 3.06 -10.05
N GLU A 42 0.91 4.24 -10.44
CA GLU A 42 0.06 5.13 -9.63
C GLU A 42 -1.17 4.41 -9.02
N PRO A 43 -2.04 3.71 -9.78
CA PRO A 43 -3.19 3.01 -9.20
C PRO A 43 -2.78 1.83 -8.30
N ARG A 44 -1.64 1.19 -8.59
CA ARG A 44 -1.12 0.08 -7.76
C ARG A 44 -0.62 0.59 -6.42
N LEU A 45 0.06 1.73 -6.41
CA LEU A 45 0.55 2.41 -5.22
C LEU A 45 -0.64 2.86 -4.35
N LEU A 46 -1.65 3.49 -4.95
CA LEU A 46 -2.87 3.91 -4.25
C LEU A 46 -3.64 2.72 -3.64
N ALA A 47 -3.66 1.57 -4.32
CA ALA A 47 -4.33 0.37 -3.81
C ALA A 47 -3.69 -0.19 -2.53
N GLN A 48 -2.41 0.10 -2.25
CA GLN A 48 -1.75 -0.36 -1.02
C GLN A 48 -1.94 0.61 0.16
N LEU A 49 -2.34 1.87 -0.08
CA LEU A 49 -2.50 2.88 0.97
C LEU A 49 -3.46 2.47 2.10
N PRO A 50 -4.63 1.84 1.87
CA PRO A 50 -5.52 1.43 2.96
C PRO A 50 -4.86 0.42 3.90
N ALA A 51 -4.10 -0.53 3.36
CA ALA A 51 -3.38 -1.52 4.15
C ALA A 51 -2.25 -0.86 4.95
N LEU A 52 -1.50 0.07 4.35
CA LEU A 52 -0.43 0.82 5.03
C LEU A 52 -0.97 1.72 6.15
N ARG A 53 -2.14 2.30 5.95
CA ARG A 53 -2.85 3.09 6.97
C ARG A 53 -3.30 2.22 8.15
N ALA A 54 -3.89 1.06 7.87
CA ALA A 54 -4.28 0.11 8.92
C ALA A 54 -3.08 -0.41 9.73
N LEU A 55 -1.90 -0.49 9.10
CA LEU A 55 -0.63 -0.85 9.73
C LEU A 55 0.03 0.31 10.50
N GLY A 56 -0.45 1.56 10.36
CA GLY A 56 0.14 2.73 11.01
C GLY A 56 1.55 3.08 10.48
N VAL A 57 1.92 2.62 9.28
CA VAL A 57 3.30 2.78 8.77
C VAL A 57 3.67 4.26 8.64
N PHE A 58 2.73 5.12 8.22
CA PHE A 58 2.96 6.55 8.07
C PHE A 58 3.09 7.30 9.42
N GLU A 59 2.65 6.70 10.53
CA GLU A 59 2.86 7.27 11.87
C GLU A 59 4.23 6.89 12.45
N LEU A 60 4.82 5.79 11.94
CA LEU A 60 6.10 5.25 12.41
C LEU A 60 7.28 5.60 11.48
N PHE A 61 7.01 5.83 10.20
CA PHE A 61 8.02 6.07 9.17
C PHE A 61 7.67 7.30 8.33
N GLU A 62 8.67 8.15 8.09
CA GLU A 62 8.52 9.33 7.22
C GLU A 62 8.98 9.03 5.78
N LEU A 63 8.21 9.50 4.80
CA LEU A 63 8.59 9.45 3.39
C LEU A 63 9.78 10.37 3.12
N ARG A 64 10.86 9.83 2.56
CA ARG A 64 12.10 10.60 2.29
C ARG A 64 11.91 11.69 1.22
N ASP A 65 11.00 11.48 0.27
CA ASP A 65 10.75 12.43 -0.80
C ASP A 65 9.66 13.45 -0.38
N PRO A 66 10.00 14.76 -0.30
CA PRO A 66 9.07 15.76 0.20
C PRO A 66 7.90 16.02 -0.74
N ALA A 67 8.10 15.91 -2.07
CA ALA A 67 7.05 16.14 -3.05
C ALA A 67 6.02 15.00 -3.01
N MET A 68 6.49 13.77 -2.94
CA MET A 68 5.64 12.60 -2.82
C MET A 68 4.93 12.53 -1.47
N ARG A 69 5.57 13.04 -0.40
CA ARG A 69 4.91 13.21 0.91
C ARG A 69 3.71 14.17 0.83
N THR A 70 3.88 15.34 0.19
CA THR A 70 2.79 16.30 0.01
C THR A 70 1.66 15.73 -0.84
N TRP A 71 1.99 15.04 -1.92
CA TRP A 71 1.00 14.38 -2.78
C TRP A 71 0.21 13.29 -2.05
N LEU A 72 0.89 12.45 -1.25
CA LEU A 72 0.21 11.42 -0.46
C LEU A 72 -0.66 11.99 0.66
N ALA A 73 -0.27 13.10 1.27
CA ALA A 73 -1.09 13.75 2.30
C ALA A 73 -2.44 14.20 1.71
N ASP A 74 -2.41 14.86 0.55
CA ASP A 74 -3.62 15.32 -0.16
C ASP A 74 -4.57 14.16 -0.52
N GLU A 75 -4.02 13.08 -1.09
CA GLU A 75 -4.80 11.86 -1.41
C GLU A 75 -5.36 11.15 -0.17
N LEU A 76 -4.63 11.13 0.95
CA LEU A 76 -5.08 10.51 2.21
C LEU A 76 -6.16 11.35 2.89
N GLU A 77 -6.05 12.68 2.85
CA GLU A 77 -7.10 13.59 3.32
C GLU A 77 -8.39 13.41 2.50
N GLY A 78 -8.26 13.29 1.17
CA GLY A 78 -9.39 13.00 0.28
C GLY A 78 -10.04 11.63 0.52
N ARG A 79 -9.25 10.60 0.84
CA ARG A 79 -9.73 9.22 1.11
C ARG A 79 -10.14 8.97 2.56
N GLY A 80 -9.79 9.88 3.47
CA GLY A 80 -10.18 9.83 4.87
C GLY A 80 -11.69 9.83 5.08
N ALA A 81 -12.43 10.47 4.17
CA ALA A 81 -13.90 10.48 4.14
C ALA A 81 -14.51 9.17 3.62
N ASP A 82 -13.83 8.47 2.72
CA ASP A 82 -14.34 7.25 2.05
C ASP A 82 -14.24 5.99 2.95
N PHE A 83 -13.26 5.95 3.87
CA PHE A 83 -13.10 4.84 4.81
C PHE A 83 -14.25 4.72 5.84
N GLN A 84 -15.12 5.74 5.92
CA GLN A 84 -16.34 5.72 6.74
C GLN A 84 -17.55 5.11 5.99
N GLN A 85 -17.41 4.79 4.70
CA GLN A 85 -18.48 4.33 3.81
C GLN A 85 -18.58 2.80 3.66
N THR A 86 -17.98 2.03 4.57
CA THR A 86 -18.38 0.63 4.78
C THR A 86 -19.33 0.52 5.98
N ARG A 87 -20.45 1.25 5.95
CA ARG A 87 -21.65 0.78 6.64
C ARG A 87 -22.26 -0.29 5.74
N PRO A 88 -22.25 -1.58 6.11
CA PRO A 88 -23.14 -2.50 5.44
C PRO A 88 -24.55 -2.03 5.78
N VAL A 89 -25.23 -1.42 4.82
CA VAL A 89 -26.69 -1.37 4.84
C VAL A 89 -27.12 -2.82 4.62
N PHE A 90 -27.05 -3.62 5.69
CA PHE A 90 -27.76 -4.88 5.77
C PHE A 90 -29.23 -4.50 5.64
N LEU A 91 -29.75 -4.72 4.44
CA LEU A 91 -31.14 -4.62 4.06
C LEU A 91 -32.05 -5.09 5.20
N LEU A 92 -32.66 -4.12 5.87
CA LEU A 92 -33.93 -4.27 6.57
C LEU A 92 -34.99 -4.57 5.51
N GLN A 93 -35.10 -5.83 5.09
CA GLN A 93 -36.24 -6.35 4.35
C GLN A 93 -36.55 -7.77 4.86
N GLN A 94 -37.03 -7.83 6.10
CA GLN A 94 -37.89 -8.90 6.59
C GLN A 94 -39.03 -8.25 7.37
N THR A 95 -40.16 -8.03 6.69
CA THR A 95 -41.52 -8.15 7.25
C THR A 95 -42.49 -8.36 6.10
#